data_AF-A0A9P8MMN5-F1
#
_entry.id   AF-A0A9P8MMN5-F1
#
_cell.length_a   1.000
_cell.length_b   1.000
_cell.length_c   1.000
_cell.angle_alpha   90.00
_cell.angle_beta   90.00
_cell.angle_gamma   90.00
#
_symmetry.space_group_name_H-M   'P 1'
#
loop_
_entity.id
_entity.type
_entity.pdbx_description
1 polymer ?
#
loop_
_entity_poly.entity_id
_entity_poly.type
_entity_poly.pdbx_seq_one_letter_code
_entity_poly.pdbx_strand_id
1 'polypeptide(L)'
;MSSPVAKAARRVTRELHGVVVSAGLMQKTVKVRVGGQKWNKVVNKWFADPKHYLVHDPNSSLRTGDVISIVPGWPTSQHKRHVVKHIIAPYGVPIEERPPVPTLEERITERETKKAAKDQRKAVRRTEDDEKAGKGVRKEAESTRERLQTTENSSSEVD
;
A
#
# COMPACT_ATOMS: atom_id res chain seq x y z
N MET A 1 4.03 -2.05 16.39
CA MET A 1 2.76 -2.80 16.16
C MET A 1 2.63 -3.12 14.68
N SER A 2 2.56 -4.40 14.31
CA SER A 2 2.51 -4.80 12.90
C SER A 2 1.21 -4.37 12.21
N SER A 3 1.32 -3.91 10.96
CA SER A 3 0.16 -3.43 10.19
C SER A 3 -0.87 -4.55 9.94
N PRO A 4 -2.18 -4.25 9.80
CA PRO A 4 -3.19 -5.28 9.49
C PRO A 4 -2.87 -6.08 8.21
N VAL A 5 -2.28 -5.42 7.21
CA VAL A 5 -1.84 -6.06 5.97
C VAL A 5 -0.68 -7.02 6.22
N ALA A 6 0.30 -6.63 7.04
CA ALA A 6 1.41 -7.50 7.41
C ALA A 6 0.95 -8.73 8.20
N LYS A 7 0.00 -8.55 9.14
CA LYS A 7 -0.66 -9.65 9.83
C LYS A 7 -1.40 -10.58 8.86
N ALA A 8 -2.14 -10.03 7.91
CA ALA A 8 -2.84 -10.81 6.90
C ALA A 8 -1.88 -11.58 6.00
N ALA A 9 -0.79 -10.94 5.53
CA ALA A 9 0.21 -11.56 4.68
C ALA A 9 0.90 -12.77 5.35
N ARG A 10 1.19 -12.68 6.66
CA ARG A 10 1.76 -13.79 7.44
C ARG A 10 0.81 -14.98 7.61
N ARG A 11 -0.51 -14.78 7.52
CA ARG A 11 -1.50 -15.86 7.63
C ARG A 11 -1.67 -16.65 6.34
N VAL A 12 -1.17 -16.13 5.21
CA VAL A 12 -1.38 -16.77 3.91
C VAL A 12 -0.45 -17.96 3.77
N THR A 13 -1.04 -19.15 3.69
CA THR A 13 -0.34 -20.42 3.45
C THR A 13 -0.43 -20.89 2.01
N ARG A 14 -1.47 -20.45 1.28
CA ARG A 14 -1.73 -20.89 -0.11
C ARG A 14 -0.82 -20.18 -1.10
N GLU A 15 -0.16 -20.98 -1.92
CA GLU A 15 0.56 -20.55 -3.11
C GLU A 15 -0.22 -20.90 -4.37
N LEU A 16 -0.05 -20.08 -5.40
CA LEU A 16 -0.59 -20.29 -6.73
C LEU A 16 0.54 -20.29 -7.74
N HIS A 17 0.63 -21.37 -8.52
CA HIS A 17 1.57 -21.45 -9.62
C HIS A 17 0.92 -20.92 -10.90
N GLY A 18 1.64 -20.09 -11.63
CA GLY A 18 1.13 -19.47 -12.84
C GLY A 18 2.23 -19.08 -13.80
N VAL A 19 1.80 -18.74 -15.01
CA VAL A 19 2.68 -18.29 -16.09
C VAL A 19 2.45 -16.81 -16.35
N VAL A 20 3.54 -16.05 -16.49
CA VAL A 20 3.47 -14.64 -16.84
C VAL A 20 3.04 -14.49 -18.30
N VAL A 21 1.88 -13.86 -18.52
CA VAL A 21 1.30 -13.61 -19.85
C VAL A 21 1.79 -12.30 -20.42
N SER A 22 1.92 -11.26 -19.59
CA SER A 22 2.50 -9.99 -20.01
C SER A 22 3.28 -9.34 -18.88
N ALA A 23 4.49 -8.89 -19.21
CA ALA A 23 5.38 -8.10 -18.38
C ALA A 23 5.81 -6.82 -19.13
N GLY A 24 6.25 -5.79 -18.40
CA GLY A 24 6.80 -4.56 -18.99
C GLY A 24 5.77 -3.51 -19.44
N LEU A 25 4.49 -3.89 -19.60
CA LEU A 25 3.43 -2.93 -19.97
C LEU A 25 3.05 -1.98 -18.82
N MET A 26 3.21 -2.43 -17.57
CA MET A 26 2.88 -1.67 -16.37
C MET A 26 4.03 -1.72 -15.38
N GLN A 27 4.33 -0.60 -14.75
CA GLN A 27 5.38 -0.53 -13.73
C GLN A 27 5.05 -1.45 -12.54
N LYS A 28 6.04 -2.25 -12.12
CA LYS A 28 5.98 -3.13 -10.94
C LYS A 28 4.76 -4.06 -10.90
N THR A 29 4.30 -4.48 -12.08
CA THR A 29 3.08 -5.25 -12.26
C THR A 29 3.19 -6.19 -13.45
N VAL A 30 2.73 -7.42 -13.26
CA VAL A 30 2.63 -8.42 -14.34
C VAL A 30 1.23 -9.03 -14.38
N LYS A 31 0.81 -9.48 -15.57
CA LYS A 31 -0.42 -10.28 -15.74
C LYS A 31 -0.05 -11.75 -15.72
N VAL A 32 -0.62 -12.52 -14.80
CA VAL A 32 -0.29 -13.93 -14.58
C VAL A 32 -1.51 -14.78 -14.81
N ARG A 33 -1.37 -15.87 -15.57
CA ARG A 33 -2.40 -16.90 -15.76
C ARG A 33 -2.18 -18.02 -14.76
N VAL A 34 -3.19 -18.29 -13.94
CA VAL A 34 -3.21 -19.38 -12.96
C VAL A 34 -4.19 -20.45 -13.44
N GLY A 35 -3.82 -21.71 -13.27
CA GLY A 35 -4.70 -22.84 -13.57
C GLY A 35 -5.90 -22.89 -12.61
N GLY A 36 -7.05 -23.27 -13.15
CA GLY A 36 -8.27 -23.47 -12.38
C GLY A 36 -9.13 -24.53 -13.05
N GLN A 37 -10.03 -25.13 -12.29
CA GLN A 37 -11.03 -26.06 -12.81
C GLN A 37 -12.41 -25.68 -12.30
N LYS A 38 -13.42 -25.86 -13.15
CA LYS A 38 -14.82 -25.64 -12.83
C LYS A 38 -15.62 -26.91 -13.12
N TRP A 39 -16.39 -27.35 -12.13
CA TRP A 39 -17.31 -28.46 -12.29
C TRP A 39 -18.56 -28.02 -13.04
N ASN A 40 -18.90 -28.70 -14.13
CA ASN A 40 -20.18 -28.55 -14.79
C ASN A 40 -21.15 -29.62 -14.27
N LYS A 41 -22.20 -29.19 -13.57
CA LYS A 41 -23.21 -30.09 -12.97
C LYS A 41 -24.10 -30.81 -13.98
N VAL A 42 -24.25 -30.26 -15.19
CA VAL A 42 -25.11 -30.88 -16.23
C VAL A 42 -24.37 -32.03 -16.89
N VAL A 43 -23.10 -31.81 -17.23
CA VAL A 43 -22.25 -32.79 -17.92
C VAL A 43 -21.49 -33.69 -16.94
N ASN A 44 -21.47 -33.34 -15.65
CA ASN A 44 -20.70 -34.00 -14.59
C ASN A 44 -19.22 -34.17 -14.94
N LYS A 45 -18.60 -33.07 -15.41
CA LYS A 45 -17.20 -33.05 -15.83
C LYS A 45 -16.49 -31.78 -15.36
N TRP A 46 -15.22 -31.92 -15.01
CA TRP A 46 -14.31 -30.81 -14.75
C TRP A 46 -13.80 -30.20 -16.06
N PHE A 47 -13.97 -28.89 -16.21
CA PHE A 47 -13.42 -28.11 -17.32
C PHE A 47 -12.33 -27.16 -16.82
N ALA A 48 -11.35 -26.87 -17.67
CA ALA A 48 -10.32 -25.88 -17.38
C ALA A 48 -10.94 -24.47 -17.32
N ASP A 49 -10.68 -23.75 -16.23
CA ASP A 49 -11.13 -22.38 -15.98
C ASP A 49 -9.91 -21.53 -15.56
N PRO A 50 -8.99 -21.20 -16.50
CA PRO A 50 -7.81 -20.43 -16.19
C PRO A 50 -8.18 -18.99 -15.81
N LYS A 51 -7.55 -18.46 -14.77
CA LYS A 51 -7.80 -17.10 -14.27
C LYS A 51 -6.59 -16.20 -14.46
N HIS A 52 -6.84 -14.93 -14.76
CA HIS A 52 -5.81 -13.92 -14.86
C HIS A 52 -5.79 -13.02 -13.63
N TYR A 53 -4.61 -12.82 -13.05
CA TYR A 53 -4.41 -11.90 -11.94
C TYR A 53 -3.39 -10.83 -12.30
N LEU A 54 -3.62 -9.62 -11.79
CA LEU A 54 -2.60 -8.59 -11.73
C LEU A 54 -1.77 -8.80 -10.46
N VAL A 55 -0.49 -9.08 -10.66
CA VAL A 55 0.44 -9.45 -9.60
C VAL A 55 1.46 -8.34 -9.42
N HIS A 56 1.77 -8.01 -8.17
CA HIS A 56 2.79 -7.04 -7.83
C HIS A 56 4.18 -7.68 -7.87
N ASP A 57 5.06 -7.10 -8.69
CA ASP A 57 6.49 -7.41 -8.77
C ASP A 57 7.27 -6.15 -8.32
N PRO A 58 7.78 -6.08 -7.07
CA PRO A 58 8.38 -4.86 -6.52
C PRO A 58 9.59 -4.32 -7.31
N ASN A 59 10.38 -5.24 -7.86
CA ASN A 59 11.67 -4.96 -8.49
C ASN A 59 11.65 -5.15 -10.03
N SER A 60 10.49 -5.43 -10.63
CA SER A 60 10.37 -5.66 -12.09
C SER A 60 11.31 -6.76 -12.60
N SER A 61 11.44 -7.84 -11.82
CA SER A 61 12.31 -8.98 -12.05
C SER A 61 11.80 -9.93 -13.15
N LEU A 62 10.50 -9.91 -13.44
CA LEU A 62 9.85 -10.89 -14.30
C LEU A 62 9.85 -10.51 -15.79
N ARG A 63 9.79 -11.54 -16.64
CA ARG A 63 9.62 -11.46 -18.09
C ARG A 63 8.42 -12.30 -18.53
N THR A 64 7.92 -12.01 -19.73
CA THR A 64 6.83 -12.79 -20.33
C THR A 64 7.30 -14.23 -20.55
N GLY A 65 6.50 -15.20 -20.13
CA GLY A 65 6.82 -16.64 -20.24
C GLY A 65 7.36 -17.28 -18.96
N ASP A 66 7.77 -16.49 -17.95
CA ASP A 66 8.25 -17.05 -16.69
C ASP A 66 7.16 -17.86 -15.97
N VAL A 67 7.56 -18.96 -15.33
CA VAL A 67 6.72 -19.72 -14.39
C VAL A 67 7.06 -19.26 -12.97
N ILE A 68 6.04 -18.84 -12.22
CA ILE A 68 6.22 -18.20 -10.92
C ILE A 68 5.26 -18.77 -9.87
N SER A 69 5.66 -18.66 -8.61
CA SER A 69 4.74 -18.81 -7.47
C SER A 69 4.25 -17.43 -7.02
N ILE A 70 2.94 -17.28 -6.87
CA ILE A 70 2.29 -16.05 -6.38
C ILE A 70 1.52 -16.35 -5.09
N VAL A 71 1.44 -15.34 -4.23
CA VAL A 71 0.76 -15.42 -2.94
C VAL A 71 -0.34 -14.34 -2.88
N PRO A 72 -1.58 -14.67 -2.48
CA PRO A 72 -2.64 -13.68 -2.27
C PRO A 72 -2.43 -12.89 -0.97
N GLY A 73 -3.33 -11.95 -0.66
CA GLY A 73 -3.31 -11.24 0.62
C GLY A 73 -2.34 -10.05 0.69
N TRP A 74 -1.80 -9.61 -0.45
CA TRP A 74 -0.98 -8.40 -0.55
C TRP A 74 -1.70 -7.33 -1.39
N PRO A 75 -2.61 -6.53 -0.80
CA PRO A 75 -3.27 -5.44 -1.50
C PRO A 75 -2.31 -4.27 -1.75
N THR A 76 -2.01 -4.03 -3.03
CA THR A 76 -1.15 -2.91 -3.49
C THR A 76 -1.93 -1.84 -4.25
N SER A 77 -2.95 -2.22 -5.03
CA SER A 77 -3.81 -1.32 -5.83
C SER A 77 -5.19 -1.95 -5.99
N GLN A 78 -6.19 -1.25 -6.52
CA GLN A 78 -7.59 -1.70 -6.61
C GLN A 78 -7.77 -3.15 -7.11
N HIS A 79 -7.05 -3.57 -8.15
CA HIS A 79 -7.14 -4.93 -8.72
C HIS A 79 -5.93 -5.82 -8.41
N LYS A 80 -4.90 -5.27 -7.75
CA LYS A 80 -3.65 -5.98 -7.40
C LYS A 80 -3.72 -6.49 -5.97
N ARG A 81 -4.00 -7.78 -5.81
CA ARG A 81 -4.15 -8.48 -4.51
C ARG A 81 -3.12 -9.61 -4.31
N HIS A 82 -2.33 -9.89 -5.33
CA HIS A 82 -1.32 -10.95 -5.35
C HIS A 82 0.07 -10.34 -5.46
N VAL A 83 1.05 -11.02 -4.88
CA VAL A 83 2.48 -10.67 -4.97
C VAL A 83 3.30 -11.88 -5.40
N VAL A 84 4.40 -11.65 -6.10
CA VAL A 84 5.35 -12.70 -6.51
C VAL A 84 6.06 -13.25 -5.27
N LYS A 85 6.10 -14.57 -5.06
CA LYS A 85 6.90 -15.19 -3.99
C LYS A 85 8.31 -15.51 -4.47
N HIS A 86 8.41 -16.28 -5.53
CA HIS A 86 9.68 -16.66 -6.16
C HIS A 86 9.45 -17.07 -7.62
N ILE A 87 10.52 -17.07 -8.40
CA ILE A 87 10.55 -17.57 -9.79
C ILE A 87 10.83 -19.07 -9.73
N ILE A 88 10.01 -19.86 -10.42
CA ILE A 88 10.16 -21.33 -10.47
C ILE A 88 11.00 -21.71 -11.68
N ALA A 89 10.63 -21.19 -12.86
CA ALA A 89 11.36 -21.39 -14.09
C ALA A 89 11.46 -20.06 -14.85
N PRO A 90 12.66 -19.47 -14.98
CA PRO A 90 12.86 -18.29 -15.80
C PRO A 90 12.78 -18.64 -17.29
N TYR A 91 12.23 -17.73 -18.09
CA TYR A 91 12.26 -17.80 -19.55
C TYR A 91 13.25 -16.78 -20.12
N GLY A 92 14.13 -17.22 -21.01
CA GLY A 92 15.16 -16.39 -21.61
C GLY A 92 16.30 -16.10 -20.64
N VAL A 93 16.35 -14.87 -20.10
CA VAL A 93 17.45 -14.39 -19.24
C VAL A 93 17.49 -15.20 -17.92
N PRO A 94 18.66 -15.66 -17.46
CA PRO A 94 18.81 -16.35 -16.17
C PRO A 94 18.35 -15.52 -14.95
N ILE A 95 18.14 -16.17 -13.80
CA ILE A 95 17.75 -15.49 -12.55
C ILE A 95 18.84 -14.55 -12.03
N GLU A 96 20.11 -14.89 -12.25
CA GLU A 96 21.27 -14.16 -11.72
C GLU A 96 21.41 -12.74 -12.31
N GLU A 97 21.05 -12.57 -13.58
CA GLU A 97 21.09 -11.27 -14.28
C GLU A 97 19.89 -10.37 -13.96
N ARG A 98 18.93 -10.87 -13.17
CA ARG A 98 17.69 -10.15 -12.86
C ARG A 98 17.74 -9.56 -11.46
N PRO A 99 17.03 -8.45 -11.21
CA PRO A 99 16.94 -7.93 -9.86
C PRO A 99 16.22 -8.95 -8.96
N PRO A 100 16.70 -9.17 -7.72
CA PRO A 100 16.15 -10.18 -6.83
C PRO A 100 14.72 -9.83 -6.41
N VAL A 101 13.87 -10.84 -6.21
CA VAL A 101 12.52 -10.67 -5.67
C VAL A 101 12.61 -10.48 -4.15
N PRO A 102 12.08 -9.37 -3.58
CA PRO A 102 12.16 -9.13 -2.14
C PRO A 102 11.43 -10.20 -1.33
N THR A 103 11.99 -10.52 -0.17
CA THR A 103 11.39 -11.48 0.76
C THR A 103 10.09 -10.93 1.37
N LEU A 104 9.31 -11.80 2.03
CA LEU A 104 8.09 -11.35 2.71
C LEU A 104 8.40 -10.32 3.82
N GLU A 105 9.50 -10.53 4.55
CA GLU A 105 9.90 -9.68 5.67
C GLU A 105 10.35 -8.31 5.18
N GLU A 106 11.21 -8.26 4.17
CA GLU A 106 11.62 -7.00 3.51
C GLU A 106 10.40 -6.19 3.07
N ARG A 107 9.43 -6.83 2.41
CA ARG A 107 8.19 -6.15 1.98
C ARG A 107 7.36 -5.61 3.14
N ILE A 108 7.31 -6.33 4.26
CA ILE A 108 6.62 -5.89 5.47
C ILE A 108 7.36 -4.68 6.06
N THR A 109 8.68 -4.76 6.21
CA THR A 109 9.49 -3.65 6.74
C THR A 109 9.34 -2.40 5.89
N GLU A 110 9.47 -2.50 4.56
CA GLU A 110 9.25 -1.38 3.64
C GLU A 110 7.87 -0.74 3.79
N ARG A 111 6.83 -1.55 3.99
CA ARG A 111 5.47 -1.04 4.15
C ARG A 111 5.30 -0.35 5.51
N GLU A 112 5.91 -0.91 6.55
CA GLU A 112 5.87 -0.36 7.90
C GLU A 112 6.68 0.94 8.01
N THR A 113 7.84 1.05 7.36
CA THR A 113 8.62 2.30 7.28
C THR A 113 7.87 3.39 6.54
N LYS A 114 7.28 3.08 5.37
CA LYS A 114 6.43 4.02 4.61
C LYS A 114 5.24 4.50 5.43
N LYS A 115 4.63 3.60 6.21
CA LYS A 115 3.52 3.94 7.12
C LYS A 115 3.99 4.82 8.27
N ALA A 116 5.07 4.45 8.97
CA ALA A 116 5.63 5.22 10.07
C ALA A 116 6.01 6.64 9.63
N ALA A 117 6.65 6.80 8.46
CA ALA A 117 6.97 8.10 7.88
C ALA A 117 5.71 8.92 7.53
N LYS A 118 4.61 8.27 7.12
CA LYS A 118 3.32 8.96 6.93
C LYS A 118 2.73 9.42 8.25
N ASP A 119 2.76 8.57 9.27
CA ASP A 119 2.20 8.85 10.59
C ASP A 119 2.99 9.97 11.30
N GLN A 120 4.32 9.97 11.19
CA GLN A 120 5.20 11.07 11.64
C GLN A 120 4.85 12.40 10.96
N ARG A 121 4.74 12.43 9.63
CA ARG A 121 4.33 13.64 8.89
C ARG A 121 2.95 14.15 9.33
N LYS A 122 2.01 13.24 9.62
CA LYS A 122 0.68 13.61 10.10
C LYS A 122 0.71 14.14 11.53
N ALA A 123 1.56 13.59 12.39
CA ALA A 123 1.74 14.06 13.76
C ALA A 123 2.33 15.47 13.80
N VAL A 124 3.39 15.73 13.03
CA VAL A 124 4.00 17.06 12.91
C VAL A 124 2.99 18.09 12.38
N ARG A 125 2.25 17.74 11.33
CA ARG A 125 1.19 18.62 10.82
C ARG A 125 0.13 18.92 11.88
N ARG A 126 -0.29 17.92 12.65
CA ARG A 126 -1.27 18.11 13.72
C ARG A 126 -0.74 19.02 14.83
N THR A 127 0.51 18.83 15.26
CA THR A 127 1.12 19.70 16.28
C THR A 127 1.26 21.14 15.79
N GLU A 128 1.66 21.35 14.53
CA GLU A 128 1.71 22.68 13.93
C GLU A 128 0.33 23.34 13.83
N ASP A 129 -0.70 22.57 13.47
CA ASP A 129 -2.09 23.05 13.39
C ASP A 129 -2.61 23.42 14.80
N ASP A 130 -2.34 22.60 15.81
CA ASP A 130 -2.70 22.85 17.22
C ASP A 130 -1.97 24.10 17.78
N GLU A 131 -0.68 24.29 17.45
CA GLU A 131 0.09 25.48 17.83
C GLU A 131 -0.44 26.75 17.16
N LYS A 132 -0.80 26.69 15.87
CA LYS A 132 -1.42 27.82 15.16
C LYS A 132 -2.78 28.18 15.75
N ALA A 133 -3.61 27.19 16.06
CA ALA A 133 -4.89 27.40 16.72
C ALA A 133 -4.70 28.04 18.11
N GLY A 134 -3.77 27.53 18.91
CA GLY A 134 -3.44 28.10 20.22
C GLY A 134 -2.92 29.55 20.13
N LYS A 135 -2.08 29.86 19.14
CA LYS A 135 -1.65 31.24 18.85
C LYS A 135 -2.82 32.13 18.40
N GLY A 136 -3.75 31.61 17.62
CA GLY A 136 -4.98 32.30 17.22
C GLY A 136 -5.83 32.69 18.42
N VAL A 137 -6.12 31.73 19.29
CA VAL A 137 -6.89 31.97 20.54
C VAL A 137 -6.19 32.97 21.45
N ARG A 138 -4.86 32.88 21.60
CA ARG A 138 -4.10 33.86 22.39
C ARG A 138 -4.20 35.28 21.82
N LYS A 139 -4.05 35.44 20.49
CA LYS A 139 -4.20 36.74 19.82
C LYS A 139 -5.61 37.30 19.94
N GLU A 140 -6.65 36.47 19.82
CA GLU A 140 -8.03 36.89 20.03
C GLU A 140 -8.28 37.35 21.47
N ALA A 141 -7.79 36.61 22.47
CA ALA A 141 -7.90 36.98 23.88
C ALA A 141 -7.16 38.30 24.21
N GLU A 142 -6.01 38.52 23.58
CA GLU A 142 -5.24 39.78 23.70
C GLU A 142 -6.00 40.95 23.07
N SER A 143 -6.53 40.77 21.85
CA SER A 143 -7.33 41.80 21.15
C SER A 143 -8.63 42.16 21.89
N THR A 144 -9.27 41.20 22.56
CA THR A 144 -10.48 41.45 23.36
C THR A 144 -10.16 42.21 24.65
N ARG A 145 -9.02 41.91 25.30
CA ARG A 145 -8.54 42.67 26.46
C ARG A 145 -8.21 44.13 26.11
N GLU A 146 -7.48 44.35 25.02
CA GLU A 146 -7.18 45.71 24.55
C GLU A 146 -8.46 46.49 24.24
N ARG A 147 -9.45 45.85 23.60
CA ARG A 147 -10.74 46.48 23.30
C ARG A 147 -11.49 46.90 24.57
N LEU A 148 -11.51 46.07 25.61
CA LEU A 148 -12.13 46.40 26.90
C LEU A 148 -11.42 47.57 27.60
N GLN A 149 -10.09 47.61 27.59
CA GLN A 149 -9.32 48.73 28.15
C GLN A 149 -9.59 50.05 27.40
N THR A 150 -9.71 50.02 26.07
CA THR A 150 -10.05 51.23 25.31
C THR A 150 -11.45 51.74 25.63
N THR A 151 -12.43 50.86 25.85
CA THR A 151 -13.79 51.27 26.23
C THR A 151 -13.87 51.83 27.64
N GLU A 152 -13.08 51.30 28.58
CA GLU A 152 -13.00 51.82 29.94
C GLU A 152 -12.39 53.22 29.95
N ASN A 153 -11.26 53.43 29.24
CA ASN A 153 -10.62 54.75 29.17
C ASN A 153 -11.49 55.81 28.45
N SER A 154 -12.24 55.45 27.40
CA SER A 154 -13.14 56.40 26.75
C SER A 154 -14.35 56.79 27.61
N SER A 155 -14.73 55.93 28.57
CA SER A 155 -15.84 56.20 29.49
C SER A 155 -15.43 57.12 30.65
N SER A 156 -14.14 57.16 30.98
CA SER A 156 -13.58 58.07 32.00
C SER A 156 -13.25 59.48 31.52
N GLU A 157 -13.35 59.76 30.20
CA GLU A 157 -13.06 61.08 29.61
C GLU A 157 -14.31 61.95 29.36
N VAL A 158 -15.52 61.45 29.68
CA VAL A 158 -16.81 62.14 29.41
C VAL A 158 -17.44 62.78 30.68
N ASP A 159 -16.78 62.70 31.83
CA ASP A 159 -17.13 63.45 33.07
C ASP A 159 -16.19 64.64 33.28
#